data_AF-A0A081JJT6-F1
#
_entry.id   AF-A0A081JJT6-F1
#
_cell.length_a   1.000
_cell.length_b   1.000
_cell.length_c   1.000
_cell.angle_alpha   90.00
_cell.angle_beta   90.00
_cell.angle_gamma   90.00
#
_symmetry.space_group_name_H-M   'P 1'
#
loop_
_entity.id
_entity.type
_entity.pdbx_description
1 polymer ?
#
loop_
_entity_poly.entity_id
_entity_poly.type
_entity_poly.pdbx_seq_one_letter_code
_entity_poly.pdbx_strand_id
1 'polypeptide(L)'
;MEKFGIKVRALREEKGISREEFCGDETELSVRQLARIEKGQSVPTLNKVGYIAKVLDVTIGELVDGKNLELPTRYKELKYLLLRTPTYGDEKRLQRQTSYFDEIAERYYEVIPEEERLVIDCLQSKIDVHFSDDVNFGEGILNDYFDQVRRKKKFQINDLILIDLYFACLASAKSFEGIYSLDLYDELMECLLNQENLSPETSLILNNVLLNNVDLVLRFHRESFIKRIIIKSDTIMASIHDFQRRPVLSLVEWKYYLQFKKDFLAAQKSYSNAILFANLIGDTYLKSKLVEEWNNDTT
;
A
#
# COMPACT_ATOMS: atom_id res chain seq x y z
N MET A 1 18.82 19.91 -0.71
CA MET A 1 19.52 18.61 -0.85
C MET A 1 20.65 18.65 -1.89
N GLU A 2 20.75 19.69 -2.71
CA GLU A 2 21.78 19.84 -3.74
C GLU A 2 23.22 19.63 -3.25
N LYS A 3 23.59 20.16 -2.08
CA LYS A 3 24.92 19.94 -1.46
C LYS A 3 25.21 18.46 -1.15
N PHE A 4 24.19 17.69 -0.75
CA PHE A 4 24.33 16.25 -0.49
C PHE A 4 24.62 15.50 -1.79
N GLY A 5 23.83 15.76 -2.85
CA GLY A 5 24.01 15.12 -4.15
C GLY A 5 25.39 15.36 -4.75
N ILE A 6 25.86 16.61 -4.70
CA ILE A 6 27.20 16.99 -5.17
C ILE A 6 28.29 16.26 -4.38
N LYS A 7 28.14 16.15 -3.05
CA LYS A 7 29.09 15.45 -2.18
C LYS A 7 29.18 13.96 -2.48
N VAL A 8 28.02 13.29 -2.65
CA VAL A 8 27.96 11.88 -3.04
C VAL A 8 28.68 11.66 -4.38
N ARG A 9 28.42 12.53 -5.36
CA ARG A 9 29.06 12.46 -6.67
C ARG A 9 30.58 12.62 -6.59
N ALA A 10 31.04 13.63 -5.85
CA ALA A 10 32.46 13.92 -5.70
C ALA A 10 33.22 12.75 -5.05
N LEU A 11 32.69 12.19 -3.95
CA LEU A 11 33.29 11.04 -3.27
C LEU A 11 33.30 9.79 -4.15
N ARG A 12 32.23 9.56 -4.93
CA ARG A 12 32.18 8.44 -5.87
C ARG A 12 33.25 8.58 -6.97
N GLU A 13 33.35 9.78 -7.56
CA GLU A 13 34.32 10.07 -8.63
C GLU A 13 35.77 10.04 -8.11
N GLU A 14 36.03 10.50 -6.89
CA GLU A 14 37.34 10.42 -6.23
C GLU A 14 37.80 8.96 -6.02
N LYS A 15 36.87 8.06 -5.71
CA LYS A 15 37.14 6.62 -5.60
C LYS A 15 37.20 5.90 -6.96
N GLY A 16 36.92 6.59 -8.07
CA GLY A 16 36.92 6.01 -9.42
C GLY A 16 35.79 5.01 -9.68
N ILE A 17 34.71 5.04 -8.89
CA ILE A 17 33.63 4.06 -8.96
C ILE A 17 32.58 4.53 -9.99
N SER A 18 32.20 3.68 -10.94
CA SER A 18 31.10 3.97 -11.88
C SER A 18 29.73 3.94 -11.17
N ARG A 19 28.66 4.47 -11.78
CA ARG A 19 27.33 4.40 -11.14
C ARG A 19 26.82 2.96 -11.10
N GLU A 20 27.12 2.20 -12.15
CA GLU A 20 26.78 0.79 -12.31
C GLU A 20 27.44 -0.04 -11.22
N GLU A 21 28.75 0.16 -11.01
CA GLU A 21 29.50 -0.51 -9.94
C GLU A 21 29.04 -0.06 -8.55
N PHE A 22 28.69 1.22 -8.39
CA PHE A 22 28.17 1.75 -7.13
C PHE A 22 26.84 1.10 -6.72
N CYS A 23 25.95 0.87 -7.69
CA CYS A 23 24.61 0.33 -7.48
C CYS A 23 24.56 -1.20 -7.42
N GLY A 24 25.59 -1.90 -7.90
CA GLY A 24 25.70 -3.35 -7.84
C GLY A 24 24.55 -4.05 -8.56
N ASP A 25 23.74 -4.82 -7.83
CA ASP A 25 22.57 -5.54 -8.34
C ASP A 25 21.28 -4.70 -8.37
N GLU A 26 21.40 -3.40 -8.05
CA GLU A 26 20.31 -2.42 -8.00
C GLU A 26 19.18 -2.75 -6.99
N THR A 27 19.44 -3.65 -6.04
CA THR A 27 18.44 -4.04 -5.02
C THR A 27 18.13 -2.91 -4.04
N GLU A 28 19.16 -2.19 -3.59
CA GLU A 28 19.04 -1.10 -2.61
C GLU A 28 18.92 0.28 -3.27
N LEU A 29 19.59 0.48 -4.41
CA LEU A 29 19.64 1.75 -5.11
C LEU A 29 19.86 1.55 -6.61
N SER A 30 18.94 2.01 -7.45
CA SER A 30 19.11 1.93 -8.90
C SER A 30 20.03 3.02 -9.45
N VAL A 31 20.62 2.77 -10.63
CA VAL A 31 21.51 3.75 -11.30
C VAL A 31 20.77 5.06 -11.58
N ARG A 32 19.48 4.97 -11.94
CA ARG A 32 18.61 6.14 -12.17
C ARG A 32 18.38 6.93 -10.89
N GLN A 33 18.11 6.25 -9.78
CA GLN A 33 17.92 6.89 -8.48
C GLN A 33 19.20 7.58 -8.02
N LEU A 34 20.36 6.92 -8.14
CA LEU A 34 21.65 7.52 -7.83
C LEU A 34 21.89 8.78 -8.68
N ALA A 35 21.62 8.73 -9.99
CA ALA A 35 21.78 9.89 -10.86
C ALA A 35 20.87 11.07 -10.47
N ARG A 36 19.61 10.81 -10.06
CA ARG A 36 18.69 11.84 -9.57
C ARG A 36 19.17 12.45 -8.25
N ILE A 37 19.68 11.61 -7.33
CA ILE A 37 20.25 12.04 -6.05
C ILE A 37 21.47 12.93 -6.28
N GLU A 38 22.41 12.52 -7.13
CA GLU A 38 23.62 13.29 -7.45
C GLU A 38 23.31 14.65 -8.07
N LYS A 39 22.21 14.75 -8.83
CA LYS A 39 21.70 16.01 -9.41
C LYS A 39 20.88 16.85 -8.42
N GLY A 40 20.68 16.39 -7.19
CA GLY A 40 19.85 17.06 -6.18
C GLY A 40 18.35 17.02 -6.46
N GLN A 41 17.90 16.20 -7.41
CA GLN A 41 16.50 16.08 -7.84
C GLN A 41 15.67 15.10 -6.99
N SER A 42 16.34 14.30 -6.15
CA SER A 42 15.69 13.31 -5.30
C SER A 42 16.31 13.30 -3.92
N VAL A 43 15.46 13.17 -2.91
CA VAL A 43 15.85 13.00 -1.51
C VAL A 43 15.90 11.48 -1.23
N PRO A 44 17.05 10.89 -0.87
CA PRO A 44 17.12 9.49 -0.51
C PRO A 44 16.54 9.22 0.88
N THR A 45 16.00 8.03 1.08
CA THR A 45 15.63 7.50 2.39
C THR A 45 16.85 7.24 3.28
N LEU A 46 16.63 7.13 4.59
CA LEU A 46 17.70 6.82 5.55
C LEU A 46 18.42 5.50 5.22
N ASN A 47 17.69 4.49 4.75
CA ASN A 47 18.27 3.21 4.33
C ASN A 47 19.24 3.40 3.16
N LYS A 48 18.82 4.16 2.14
CA LYS A 48 19.68 4.50 0.99
C LYS A 48 20.87 5.35 1.39
N VAL A 49 20.70 6.28 2.32
CA VAL A 49 21.83 7.07 2.87
C VAL A 49 22.82 6.14 3.58
N GLY A 50 22.32 5.17 4.36
CA GLY A 50 23.16 4.14 4.98
C GLY A 50 23.91 3.28 3.96
N TYR A 51 23.24 2.88 2.87
CA TYR A 51 23.88 2.18 1.76
C TYR A 51 24.96 3.03 1.08
N ILE A 52 24.64 4.28 0.71
CA ILE A 52 25.58 5.21 0.07
C ILE A 52 26.81 5.43 0.96
N ALA A 53 26.60 5.66 2.27
CA ALA A 53 27.66 5.84 3.24
C ALA A 53 28.57 4.60 3.33
N LYS A 54 27.98 3.39 3.34
CA LYS A 54 28.71 2.12 3.34
C LYS A 54 29.55 1.93 2.09
N VAL A 55 29.01 2.20 0.89
CA VAL A 55 29.76 2.05 -0.38
C VAL A 55 30.90 3.08 -0.46
N LEU A 56 30.64 4.30 0.01
CA LEU A 56 31.65 5.36 0.05
C LEU A 56 32.64 5.22 1.23
N ASP A 57 32.47 4.24 2.11
CA ASP A 57 33.27 4.05 3.33
C ASP A 57 33.39 5.33 4.18
N VAL A 58 32.25 6.00 4.38
CA VAL A 58 32.12 7.21 5.20
C VAL A 58 30.99 7.06 6.20
N THR A 59 30.96 7.89 7.22
CA THR A 59 29.84 7.90 8.17
C THR A 59 28.63 8.64 7.60
N ILE A 60 27.42 8.28 8.07
CA ILE A 60 26.20 9.02 7.71
C ILE A 60 26.34 10.50 8.10
N GLY A 61 26.86 10.80 9.29
CA GLY A 61 27.03 12.16 9.78
C GLY A 61 27.92 13.03 8.89
N GLU A 62 29.02 12.47 8.38
CA GLU A 62 29.87 13.12 7.38
C GLU A 62 29.10 13.34 6.08
N LEU A 63 28.28 12.39 5.63
CA LEU A 63 27.57 12.52 4.36
C LEU A 63 26.46 13.58 4.41
N VAL A 64 25.73 13.72 5.52
CA VAL A 64 24.60 14.67 5.63
C VAL A 64 24.96 16.04 6.20
N ASP A 65 26.23 16.28 6.52
CA ASP A 65 26.71 17.52 7.17
C ASP A 65 25.89 17.88 8.43
N GLY A 66 25.47 16.87 9.21
CA GLY A 66 24.67 17.05 10.43
C GLY A 66 23.21 17.46 10.21
N LYS A 67 22.69 17.45 8.97
CA LYS A 67 21.26 17.66 8.72
C LYS A 67 20.43 16.45 9.16
N ASN A 68 19.30 16.73 9.80
CA ASN A 68 18.35 15.71 10.17
C ASN A 68 17.61 15.21 8.92
N LEU A 69 17.74 13.92 8.60
CA LEU A 69 17.01 13.25 7.51
C LEU A 69 15.66 12.71 7.96
N GLU A 70 15.28 12.97 9.21
CA GLU A 70 14.00 12.52 9.72
C GLU A 70 12.84 13.24 9.02
N LEU A 71 11.82 12.46 8.70
CA LEU A 71 10.59 12.99 8.12
C LEU A 71 9.90 13.94 9.12
N PRO A 72 9.30 15.04 8.64
CA PRO A 72 8.53 15.95 9.50
C PRO A 72 7.46 15.22 10.31
N THR A 73 7.33 15.54 11.60
CA THR A 73 6.35 14.90 12.49
C THR A 73 4.93 14.98 11.95
N ARG A 74 4.54 16.16 11.46
CA ARG A 74 3.22 16.38 10.85
C ARG A 74 2.99 15.52 9.62
N TYR A 75 4.00 15.32 8.77
CA TYR A 75 3.90 14.39 7.64
C TYR A 75 3.66 12.95 8.12
N LYS A 76 4.38 12.49 9.16
CA LYS A 76 4.19 11.15 9.73
C LYS A 76 2.76 10.97 10.26
N GLU A 77 2.19 11.99 10.90
CA GLU A 77 0.79 12.00 11.36
C GLU A 77 -0.20 11.89 10.19
N LEU A 78 -0.02 12.71 9.15
CA LEU A 78 -0.89 12.69 7.96
C LEU A 78 -0.83 11.32 7.27
N LYS A 79 0.37 10.77 7.07
CA LYS A 79 0.57 9.42 6.52
C LYS A 79 -0.12 8.36 7.38
N TYR A 80 0.00 8.45 8.71
CA TYR A 80 -0.67 7.52 9.62
C TYR A 80 -2.19 7.59 9.47
N LEU A 81 -2.76 8.79 9.41
CA LEU A 81 -4.20 8.99 9.23
C LEU A 81 -4.69 8.44 7.88
N LEU A 82 -3.94 8.65 6.80
CA LEU A 82 -4.26 8.13 5.47
C LEU A 82 -4.28 6.59 5.44
N LEU A 83 -3.31 5.95 6.10
CA LEU A 83 -3.20 4.47 6.11
C LEU A 83 -4.22 3.80 7.04
N ARG A 84 -4.64 4.48 8.11
CA ARG A 84 -5.50 3.88 9.16
C ARG A 84 -6.98 4.16 8.96
N THR A 85 -7.34 5.34 8.45
CA THR A 85 -8.74 5.81 8.48
C THR A 85 -9.53 5.22 7.31
N PRO A 86 -10.53 4.33 7.56
CA PRO A 86 -11.43 3.89 6.50
C PRO A 86 -12.42 5.00 6.12
N THR A 87 -12.64 5.15 4.81
CA THR A 87 -13.64 6.07 4.28
C THR A 87 -15.01 5.41 4.15
N TYR A 88 -15.07 4.13 3.77
CA TYR A 88 -16.31 3.41 3.44
C TYR A 88 -17.19 4.14 2.40
N GLY A 89 -16.59 5.03 1.60
CA GLY A 89 -17.33 5.90 0.68
C GLY A 89 -18.05 7.08 1.34
N ASP A 90 -17.81 7.40 2.62
CA ASP A 90 -18.36 8.59 3.28
C ASP A 90 -17.73 9.87 2.70
N GLU A 91 -18.53 10.70 2.05
CA GLU A 91 -18.10 11.97 1.44
C GLU A 91 -17.33 12.87 2.43
N LYS A 92 -17.74 12.91 3.70
CA LYS A 92 -17.06 13.74 4.70
C LYS A 92 -15.67 13.21 5.04
N ARG A 93 -15.49 11.88 5.04
CA ARG A 93 -14.19 11.25 5.28
C ARG A 93 -13.29 11.39 4.06
N LEU A 94 -13.86 11.29 2.86
CA LEU A 94 -13.15 11.51 1.60
C LEU A 94 -12.63 12.95 1.52
N GLN A 95 -13.48 13.94 1.79
CA GLN A 95 -13.06 15.35 1.83
C GLN A 95 -11.92 15.60 2.84
N ARG A 96 -11.96 14.94 4.01
CA ARG A 96 -10.84 15.02 4.97
C ARG A 96 -9.57 14.38 4.41
N GLN A 97 -9.66 13.22 3.75
CA GLN A 97 -8.49 12.62 3.12
C GLN A 97 -7.92 13.52 2.02
N THR A 98 -8.75 14.11 1.17
CA THR A 98 -8.32 15.09 0.16
C THR A 98 -7.56 16.25 0.81
N SER A 99 -8.07 16.81 1.92
CA SER A 99 -7.36 17.89 2.62
C SER A 99 -5.99 17.48 3.17
N TYR A 100 -5.80 16.19 3.51
CA TYR A 100 -4.49 15.68 3.92
C TYR A 100 -3.54 15.57 2.73
N PHE A 101 -4.01 15.14 1.57
CA PHE A 101 -3.21 15.14 0.34
C PHE A 101 -2.81 16.55 -0.07
N ASP A 102 -3.74 17.52 0.00
CA ASP A 102 -3.45 18.92 -0.30
C ASP A 102 -2.37 19.48 0.65
N GLU A 103 -2.48 19.23 1.96
CA GLU A 103 -1.46 19.65 2.94
C GLU A 103 -0.08 19.02 2.62
N ILE A 104 -0.05 17.76 2.20
CA ILE A 104 1.19 17.07 1.80
C ILE A 104 1.77 17.68 0.53
N ALA A 105 0.94 17.89 -0.50
CA ALA A 105 1.35 18.46 -1.78
C ALA A 105 1.96 19.86 -1.60
N GLU A 106 1.32 20.71 -0.81
CA GLU A 106 1.76 22.10 -0.62
C GLU A 106 3.02 22.23 0.25
N ARG A 107 3.15 21.42 1.31
CA ARG A 107 4.15 21.65 2.37
C ARG A 107 5.24 20.61 2.45
N TYR A 108 4.98 19.39 2.00
CA TYR A 108 5.85 18.25 2.29
C TYR A 108 6.39 17.53 1.05
N TYR A 109 5.75 17.64 -0.11
CA TYR A 109 6.10 16.87 -1.31
C TYR A 109 7.57 17.03 -1.74
N GLU A 110 8.10 18.25 -1.74
CA GLU A 110 9.48 18.53 -2.15
C GLU A 110 10.54 18.15 -1.10
N VAL A 111 10.14 17.93 0.15
CA VAL A 111 11.08 17.65 1.26
C VAL A 111 11.11 16.19 1.66
N ILE A 112 10.13 15.38 1.25
CA ILE A 112 10.08 13.95 1.53
C ILE A 112 10.86 13.14 0.46
N PRO A 113 11.36 11.95 0.81
CA PRO A 113 12.01 11.04 -0.11
C PRO A 113 11.15 10.62 -1.30
N GLU A 114 11.79 10.21 -2.40
CA GLU A 114 11.10 9.70 -3.60
C GLU A 114 10.18 8.51 -3.30
N GLU A 115 10.58 7.63 -2.39
CA GLU A 115 9.77 6.49 -1.97
C GLU A 115 8.56 6.90 -1.13
N GLU A 116 8.67 7.99 -0.37
CA GLU A 116 7.56 8.54 0.40
C GLU A 116 6.58 9.26 -0.54
N ARG A 117 7.08 10.01 -1.54
CA ARG A 117 6.24 10.56 -2.62
C ARG A 117 5.48 9.46 -3.34
N LEU A 118 6.18 8.38 -3.74
CA LEU A 118 5.56 7.24 -4.40
C LEU A 118 4.40 6.65 -3.57
N VAL A 119 4.58 6.53 -2.25
CA VAL A 119 3.51 6.06 -1.36
C VAL A 119 2.31 6.99 -1.39
N ILE A 120 2.52 8.30 -1.31
CA ILE A 120 1.44 9.29 -1.36
C ILE A 120 0.74 9.27 -2.71
N ASP A 121 1.50 9.26 -3.80
CA ASP A 121 0.99 9.20 -5.17
C ASP A 121 0.17 7.92 -5.38
N CYS A 122 0.60 6.77 -4.84
CA CYS A 122 -0.17 5.53 -4.90
C CYS A 122 -1.48 5.60 -4.12
N LEU A 123 -1.45 6.18 -2.90
CA LEU A 123 -2.64 6.30 -2.06
C LEU A 123 -3.68 7.24 -2.69
N GLN A 124 -3.22 8.35 -3.28
CA GLN A 124 -4.07 9.30 -3.99
C GLN A 124 -4.63 8.69 -5.27
N SER A 125 -3.76 8.13 -6.11
CA SER A 125 -4.16 7.50 -7.38
C SER A 125 -5.15 6.36 -7.17
N LYS A 126 -5.02 5.59 -6.09
CA LYS A 126 -5.99 4.55 -5.74
C LYS A 126 -7.40 5.12 -5.55
N ILE A 127 -7.51 6.25 -4.85
CA ILE A 127 -8.80 6.92 -4.62
C ILE A 127 -9.33 7.43 -5.95
N ASP A 128 -8.49 8.10 -6.74
CA ASP A 128 -8.87 8.65 -8.04
C ASP A 128 -9.36 7.54 -8.99
N VAL A 129 -8.64 6.42 -9.10
CA VAL A 129 -9.05 5.24 -9.88
C VAL A 129 -10.40 4.72 -9.38
N HIS A 130 -10.57 4.54 -8.07
CA HIS A 130 -11.81 3.97 -7.52
C HIS A 130 -13.06 4.84 -7.77
N PHE A 131 -12.94 6.17 -7.78
CA PHE A 131 -14.07 7.07 -7.99
C PHE A 131 -14.26 7.52 -9.45
N SER A 132 -13.22 7.40 -10.29
CA SER A 132 -13.28 7.77 -11.71
C SER A 132 -13.43 6.58 -12.66
N ASP A 133 -13.20 5.35 -12.17
CA ASP A 133 -13.05 4.13 -12.99
C ASP A 133 -12.01 4.28 -14.11
N ASP A 134 -11.02 5.17 -13.92
CA ASP A 134 -9.98 5.46 -14.91
C ASP A 134 -8.61 4.95 -14.43
N VAL A 135 -8.11 3.92 -15.10
CA VAL A 135 -6.81 3.31 -14.81
C VAL A 135 -5.62 4.22 -15.10
N ASN A 136 -5.79 5.26 -15.94
CA ASN A 136 -4.71 6.15 -16.34
C ASN A 136 -4.08 6.89 -15.15
N PHE A 137 -4.83 7.11 -14.06
CA PHE A 137 -4.31 7.72 -12.83
C PHE A 137 -3.25 6.85 -12.13
N GLY A 138 -3.32 5.52 -12.26
CA GLY A 138 -2.39 4.59 -11.61
C GLY A 138 -1.38 3.93 -12.56
N GLU A 139 -1.72 3.80 -13.85
CA GLU A 139 -0.95 2.99 -14.81
C GLU A 139 0.49 3.49 -15.02
N GLY A 140 0.71 4.81 -15.05
CA GLY A 140 2.05 5.39 -15.17
C GLY A 140 2.97 4.99 -14.00
N ILE A 141 2.44 5.02 -12.78
CA ILE A 141 3.18 4.63 -11.57
C ILE A 141 3.47 3.12 -11.58
N LEU A 142 2.48 2.31 -11.98
CA LEU A 142 2.65 0.87 -12.05
C LEU A 142 3.72 0.47 -13.07
N ASN A 143 3.71 1.04 -14.26
CA ASN A 143 4.70 0.71 -15.30
C ASN A 143 6.15 1.01 -14.88
N ASP A 144 6.36 2.00 -14.00
CA ASP A 144 7.70 2.38 -13.55
C ASP A 144 8.25 1.52 -12.39
N TYR A 145 7.38 1.06 -11.48
CA TYR A 145 7.81 0.44 -10.21
C TYR A 145 7.40 -1.02 -10.04
N PHE A 146 6.39 -1.49 -10.77
CA PHE A 146 5.77 -2.79 -10.51
C PHE A 146 6.70 -3.98 -10.81
N ASP A 147 7.55 -3.87 -11.82
CA ASP A 147 8.52 -4.92 -12.15
C ASP A 147 9.53 -5.22 -11.02
N GLN A 148 9.84 -4.22 -10.19
CA GLN A 148 10.70 -4.43 -9.02
C GLN A 148 9.98 -5.24 -7.94
N VAL A 149 8.68 -4.97 -7.73
CA VAL A 149 7.85 -5.68 -6.76
C VAL A 149 7.67 -7.14 -7.17
N ARG A 150 7.48 -7.42 -8.46
CA ARG A 150 7.33 -8.79 -9.00
C ARG A 150 8.51 -9.72 -8.71
N ARG A 151 9.71 -9.17 -8.52
CA ARG A 151 10.93 -9.96 -8.23
C ARG A 151 11.08 -10.28 -6.74
N LYS A 152 10.33 -9.61 -5.86
CA LYS A 152 10.44 -9.77 -4.41
C LYS A 152 9.56 -10.91 -3.91
N LYS A 153 10.10 -11.66 -2.94
CA LYS A 153 9.36 -12.70 -2.20
C LYS A 153 8.84 -12.24 -0.85
N LYS A 154 9.45 -11.20 -0.27
CA LYS A 154 9.04 -10.57 0.99
C LYS A 154 8.68 -9.13 0.71
N PHE A 155 7.47 -8.73 1.06
CA PHE A 155 6.95 -7.40 0.77
C PHE A 155 7.14 -6.46 1.96
N GLN A 156 7.60 -5.25 1.66
CA GLN A 156 7.59 -4.13 2.61
C GLN A 156 6.30 -3.32 2.44
N ILE A 157 6.10 -2.34 3.33
CA ILE A 157 4.92 -1.46 3.31
C ILE A 157 4.70 -0.82 1.94
N ASN A 158 5.76 -0.29 1.32
CA ASN A 158 5.67 0.38 0.02
C ASN A 158 5.26 -0.60 -1.10
N ASP A 159 5.79 -1.83 -1.05
CA ASP A 159 5.44 -2.89 -2.00
C ASP A 159 3.94 -3.24 -1.88
N LEU A 160 3.43 -3.37 -0.64
CA LEU A 160 2.01 -3.66 -0.40
C LEU A 160 1.10 -2.53 -0.90
N ILE A 161 1.48 -1.28 -0.71
CA ILE A 161 0.70 -0.12 -1.19
C ILE A 161 0.67 -0.09 -2.72
N LEU A 162 1.78 -0.39 -3.38
CA LEU A 162 1.83 -0.49 -4.85
C LEU A 162 0.96 -1.65 -5.37
N ILE A 163 0.97 -2.79 -4.68
CA ILE A 163 0.10 -3.92 -5.00
C ILE A 163 -1.39 -3.57 -4.79
N ASP A 164 -1.72 -2.79 -3.76
CA ASP A 164 -3.08 -2.30 -3.52
C ASP A 164 -3.55 -1.38 -4.66
N LEU A 165 -2.68 -0.49 -5.15
CA LEU A 165 -2.95 0.33 -6.34
C LEU A 165 -3.16 -0.54 -7.59
N TYR A 166 -2.32 -1.57 -7.79
CA TYR A 166 -2.48 -2.51 -8.90
C TYR A 166 -3.85 -3.18 -8.87
N PHE A 167 -4.29 -3.66 -7.71
CA PHE A 167 -5.61 -4.27 -7.58
C PHE A 167 -6.75 -3.27 -7.83
N ALA A 168 -6.63 -2.02 -7.38
CA ALA A 168 -7.62 -0.98 -7.68
C ALA A 168 -7.73 -0.71 -9.20
N CYS A 169 -6.58 -0.65 -9.90
CA CYS A 169 -6.55 -0.50 -11.35
C CYS A 169 -7.15 -1.73 -12.04
N LEU A 170 -6.80 -2.94 -11.61
CA LEU A 170 -7.34 -4.19 -12.16
C LEU A 170 -8.87 -4.28 -11.99
N ALA A 171 -9.41 -3.77 -10.89
CA ALA A 171 -10.86 -3.73 -10.65
C ALA A 171 -11.60 -2.81 -11.63
N SER A 172 -10.94 -1.75 -12.09
CA SER A 172 -11.47 -0.72 -13.00
C SER A 172 -11.10 -0.97 -14.47
N ALA A 173 -10.17 -1.89 -14.73
CA ALA A 173 -9.68 -2.21 -16.06
C ALA A 173 -10.79 -2.81 -16.93
N LYS A 174 -10.97 -2.25 -18.14
CA LYS A 174 -11.96 -2.71 -19.13
C LYS A 174 -11.51 -3.93 -19.91
N SER A 175 -10.20 -4.17 -19.99
CA SER A 175 -9.58 -5.32 -20.65
C SER A 175 -8.38 -5.84 -19.86
N PHE A 176 -8.12 -7.14 -19.95
CA PHE A 176 -6.94 -7.79 -19.38
C PHE A 176 -5.78 -7.74 -20.38
N GLU A 177 -5.27 -6.53 -20.62
CA GLU A 177 -4.13 -6.30 -21.51
C GLU A 177 -2.93 -5.73 -20.73
N GLY A 178 -1.72 -6.00 -21.23
CA GLY A 178 -0.48 -5.49 -20.63
C GLY A 178 -0.18 -6.10 -19.25
N ILE A 179 -0.06 -5.25 -18.23
CA ILE A 179 0.23 -5.66 -16.85
C ILE A 179 -0.95 -6.34 -16.17
N TYR A 180 -2.16 -6.25 -16.74
CA TYR A 180 -3.37 -6.82 -16.17
C TYR A 180 -3.58 -8.24 -16.66
N SER A 181 -3.16 -9.23 -15.88
CA SER A 181 -3.41 -10.65 -16.18
C SER A 181 -3.88 -11.43 -14.94
N LEU A 182 -4.70 -12.46 -15.20
CA LEU A 182 -5.20 -13.36 -14.15
C LEU A 182 -4.07 -14.20 -13.55
N ASP A 183 -3.10 -14.62 -14.36
CA ASP A 183 -1.94 -15.38 -13.88
C ASP A 183 -1.11 -14.55 -12.89
N LEU A 184 -0.86 -13.28 -13.22
CA LEU A 184 -0.14 -12.36 -12.35
C LEU A 184 -0.91 -12.06 -11.07
N TYR A 185 -2.24 -11.91 -11.17
CA TYR A 185 -3.11 -11.78 -10.01
C TYR A 185 -3.00 -12.99 -9.09
N ASP A 186 -3.11 -14.21 -9.62
CA ASP A 186 -3.04 -15.45 -8.85
C ASP A 186 -1.65 -15.62 -8.18
N GLU A 187 -0.57 -15.30 -8.90
CA GLU A 187 0.80 -15.30 -8.36
C GLU A 187 0.97 -14.32 -7.18
N LEU A 188 0.49 -13.08 -7.34
CA LEU A 188 0.56 -12.07 -6.28
C LEU A 188 -0.28 -12.47 -5.07
N MET A 189 -1.48 -13.00 -5.29
CA MET A 189 -2.35 -13.48 -4.21
C MET A 189 -1.69 -14.62 -3.41
N GLU A 190 -1.01 -15.55 -4.07
CA GLU A 190 -0.21 -16.57 -3.39
C GLU A 190 0.92 -15.95 -2.57
N CYS A 191 1.67 -15.01 -3.14
CA CYS A 191 2.75 -14.33 -2.42
C CYS A 191 2.25 -13.56 -1.19
N LEU A 192 1.11 -12.87 -1.29
CA LEU A 192 0.51 -12.11 -0.19
C LEU A 192 0.04 -13.02 0.95
N LEU A 193 -0.67 -14.11 0.63
CA LEU A 193 -1.21 -15.04 1.62
C LEU A 193 -0.10 -15.81 2.36
N ASN A 194 1.02 -16.05 1.69
CA ASN A 194 2.18 -16.76 2.23
C ASN A 194 3.19 -15.85 2.96
N GLN A 195 2.92 -14.54 3.11
CA GLN A 195 3.78 -13.68 3.92
C GLN A 195 3.72 -14.06 5.40
N GLU A 196 4.87 -14.26 6.04
CA GLU A 196 5.00 -14.61 7.46
C GLU A 196 6.06 -13.75 8.15
N ASN A 197 6.00 -13.67 9.49
CA ASN A 197 6.95 -12.93 10.34
C ASN A 197 7.09 -11.44 9.97
N LEU A 198 5.97 -10.80 9.66
CA LEU A 198 5.90 -9.37 9.35
C LEU A 198 5.83 -8.54 10.63
N SER A 199 6.26 -7.27 10.54
CA SER A 199 6.02 -6.31 11.62
C SER A 199 4.51 -6.08 11.81
N PRO A 200 4.05 -5.62 13.00
CA PRO A 200 2.64 -5.31 13.22
C PRO A 200 2.08 -4.28 12.22
N GLU A 201 2.87 -3.28 11.85
CA GLU A 201 2.48 -2.26 10.87
C GLU A 201 2.32 -2.83 9.46
N THR A 202 3.29 -3.63 9.02
CA THR A 202 3.22 -4.30 7.72
C THR A 202 2.07 -5.32 7.67
N SER A 203 1.82 -6.03 8.77
CA SER A 203 0.71 -6.98 8.88
C SER A 203 -0.64 -6.28 8.74
N LEU A 204 -0.79 -5.10 9.35
CA LEU A 204 -2.02 -4.32 9.20
C LEU A 204 -2.25 -3.86 7.76
N ILE A 205 -1.21 -3.38 7.09
CA ILE A 205 -1.32 -2.95 5.69
C ILE A 205 -1.64 -4.15 4.81
N LEU A 206 -0.97 -5.29 5.01
CA LEU A 206 -1.29 -6.54 4.32
C LEU A 206 -2.76 -6.92 4.50
N ASN A 207 -3.28 -6.83 5.72
CA ASN A 207 -4.68 -7.13 5.99
C ASN A 207 -5.63 -6.20 5.22
N ASN A 208 -5.30 -4.90 5.13
CA ASN A 208 -6.08 -3.96 4.34
C ASN A 208 -6.05 -4.31 2.84
N VAL A 209 -4.89 -4.66 2.29
CA VAL A 209 -4.76 -5.07 0.87
C VAL A 209 -5.59 -6.33 0.60
N LEU A 210 -5.50 -7.35 1.47
CA LEU A 210 -6.27 -8.58 1.33
C LEU A 210 -7.79 -8.33 1.37
N LEU A 211 -8.26 -7.47 2.28
CA LEU A 211 -9.68 -7.13 2.39
C LEU A 211 -10.18 -6.29 1.22
N ASN A 212 -9.39 -5.35 0.71
CA ASN A 212 -9.75 -4.54 -0.46
C ASN A 212 -9.87 -5.40 -1.73
N ASN A 213 -9.07 -6.47 -1.84
CA ASN A 213 -9.08 -7.38 -2.99
C ASN A 213 -10.32 -8.28 -3.06
N VAL A 214 -11.09 -8.43 -1.98
CA VAL A 214 -12.18 -9.43 -1.91
C VAL A 214 -13.16 -9.33 -3.07
N ASP A 215 -13.48 -8.13 -3.55
CA ASP A 215 -14.35 -7.95 -4.72
C ASP A 215 -13.80 -8.65 -5.97
N LEU A 216 -12.49 -8.53 -6.23
CA LEU A 216 -11.81 -9.22 -7.33
C LEU A 216 -11.85 -10.73 -7.16
N VAL A 217 -11.61 -11.23 -5.94
CA VAL A 217 -11.63 -12.67 -5.67
C VAL A 217 -13.02 -13.27 -5.94
N LEU A 218 -14.07 -12.54 -5.55
CA LEU A 218 -15.46 -12.90 -5.82
C LEU A 218 -15.74 -12.88 -7.34
N ARG A 219 -15.34 -11.80 -8.03
CA ARG A 219 -15.51 -11.61 -9.48
C ARG A 219 -14.83 -12.70 -10.30
N PHE A 220 -13.66 -13.17 -9.88
CA PHE A 220 -12.90 -14.24 -10.54
C PHE A 220 -13.25 -15.65 -10.03
N HIS A 221 -14.24 -15.77 -9.15
CA HIS A 221 -14.71 -17.04 -8.58
C HIS A 221 -13.60 -17.91 -7.95
N ARG A 222 -12.63 -17.29 -7.28
CA ARG A 222 -11.50 -17.99 -6.64
C ARG A 222 -11.81 -18.35 -5.18
N GLU A 223 -12.63 -19.39 -4.96
CA GLU A 223 -13.07 -19.81 -3.61
C GLU A 223 -11.90 -20.06 -2.62
N SER A 224 -10.83 -20.69 -3.11
CA SER A 224 -9.66 -21.06 -2.30
C SER A 224 -9.00 -19.85 -1.64
N PHE A 225 -8.91 -18.73 -2.37
CA PHE A 225 -8.32 -17.50 -1.87
C PHE A 225 -9.20 -16.84 -0.82
N ILE A 226 -10.52 -16.78 -1.01
CA ILE A 226 -11.44 -16.17 -0.02
C ILE A 226 -11.31 -16.86 1.33
N LYS A 227 -11.32 -18.20 1.34
CA LYS A 227 -11.16 -18.97 2.58
C LYS A 227 -9.82 -18.65 3.26
N ARG A 228 -8.73 -18.55 2.50
CA ARG A 228 -7.41 -18.20 3.03
C ARG A 228 -7.34 -16.76 3.53
N ILE A 229 -7.98 -15.81 2.85
CA ILE A 229 -8.09 -14.42 3.28
C ILE A 229 -8.79 -14.35 4.63
N ILE A 230 -9.93 -15.04 4.80
CA ILE A 230 -10.67 -15.03 6.07
C ILE A 230 -9.78 -15.51 7.22
N ILE A 231 -9.12 -16.66 7.05
CA ILE A 231 -8.22 -17.23 8.07
C ILE A 231 -7.03 -16.30 8.36
N LYS A 232 -6.40 -15.78 7.31
CA LYS A 232 -5.22 -14.92 7.44
C LYS A 232 -5.58 -13.60 8.12
N SER A 233 -6.69 -12.99 7.72
CA SER A 233 -7.20 -11.73 8.28
C SER A 233 -7.53 -11.87 9.76
N ASP A 234 -8.21 -12.95 10.14
CA ASP A 234 -8.52 -13.26 11.55
C ASP A 234 -7.23 -13.43 12.38
N THR A 235 -6.26 -14.18 11.86
CA THR A 235 -4.96 -14.39 12.50
C THR A 235 -4.19 -13.07 12.66
N ILE A 236 -4.20 -12.21 11.64
CA ILE A 236 -3.55 -10.91 11.71
C ILE A 236 -4.23 -10.03 12.76
N MET A 237 -5.55 -9.88 12.73
CA MET A 237 -6.28 -9.06 13.72
C MET A 237 -6.03 -9.54 15.15
N ALA A 238 -6.02 -10.86 15.38
CA ALA A 238 -5.75 -11.44 16.70
C ALA A 238 -4.32 -11.17 17.18
N SER A 239 -3.33 -11.25 16.29
CA SER A 239 -1.91 -11.04 16.62
C SER A 239 -1.55 -9.57 16.87
N ILE A 240 -2.17 -8.64 16.15
CA ILE A 240 -1.92 -7.20 16.33
C ILE A 240 -2.89 -6.54 17.33
N HIS A 241 -3.87 -7.29 17.84
CA HIS A 241 -4.96 -6.81 18.70
C HIS A 241 -5.74 -5.61 18.12
N ASP A 242 -5.88 -5.55 16.79
CA ASP A 242 -6.62 -4.51 16.08
C ASP A 242 -7.84 -5.13 15.38
N PHE A 243 -9.02 -4.80 15.92
CA PHE A 243 -10.30 -5.32 15.45
C PHE A 243 -11.13 -4.27 14.69
N GLN A 244 -10.56 -3.13 14.32
CA GLN A 244 -11.30 -2.08 13.60
C GLN A 244 -11.87 -2.57 12.27
N ARG A 245 -11.19 -3.52 11.63
CA ARG A 245 -11.60 -4.13 10.35
C ARG A 245 -12.52 -5.34 10.49
N ARG A 246 -12.91 -5.72 11.72
CA ARG A 246 -13.77 -6.88 11.95
C ARG A 246 -15.14 -6.81 11.26
N PRO A 247 -15.85 -5.67 11.21
CA PRO A 247 -17.10 -5.58 10.45
C PRO A 247 -16.92 -5.91 8.97
N VAL A 248 -15.80 -5.49 8.37
CA VAL A 248 -15.46 -5.76 6.97
C VAL A 248 -15.18 -7.24 6.78
N LEU A 249 -14.41 -7.87 7.67
CA LEU A 249 -14.18 -9.32 7.61
C LEU A 249 -15.50 -10.12 7.71
N SER A 250 -16.42 -9.72 8.58
CA SER A 250 -17.74 -10.34 8.67
C SER A 250 -18.59 -10.16 7.41
N LEU A 251 -18.40 -9.05 6.68
CA LEU A 251 -18.96 -8.88 5.33
C LEU A 251 -18.39 -9.89 4.33
N VAL A 252 -17.07 -10.10 4.35
CA VAL A 252 -16.41 -11.11 3.51
C VAL A 252 -16.94 -12.52 3.81
N GLU A 253 -17.07 -12.86 5.10
CA GLU A 253 -17.60 -14.15 5.54
C GLU A 253 -19.01 -14.41 5.03
N TRP A 254 -19.93 -13.43 5.14
CA TRP A 254 -21.29 -13.66 4.67
C TRP A 254 -21.35 -13.82 3.15
N LYS A 255 -20.59 -13.01 2.39
CA LYS A 255 -20.57 -13.11 0.91
C LYS A 255 -20.02 -14.47 0.48
N TYR A 256 -19.00 -14.98 1.18
CA TYR A 256 -18.51 -16.34 1.00
C TYR A 256 -19.57 -17.41 1.25
N TYR A 257 -20.31 -17.30 2.37
CA TYR A 257 -21.36 -18.26 2.70
C TYR A 257 -22.53 -18.23 1.71
N LEU A 258 -22.92 -17.05 1.22
CA LEU A 258 -23.99 -16.90 0.22
C LEU A 258 -23.57 -17.45 -1.15
N GLN A 259 -22.41 -17.03 -1.69
CA GLN A 259 -22.03 -17.35 -3.06
C GLN A 259 -21.50 -18.79 -3.23
N PHE A 260 -20.66 -19.28 -2.31
CA PHE A 260 -19.98 -20.57 -2.48
C PHE A 260 -20.62 -21.70 -1.69
N LYS A 261 -20.97 -21.46 -0.42
CA LYS A 261 -21.54 -22.51 0.45
C LYS A 261 -23.06 -22.63 0.35
N LYS A 262 -23.74 -21.59 -0.16
CA LYS A 262 -25.20 -21.47 -0.17
C LYS A 262 -25.81 -21.71 1.22
N ASP A 263 -25.10 -21.30 2.27
CA ASP A 263 -25.51 -21.43 3.66
C ASP A 263 -26.03 -20.08 4.18
N PHE A 264 -27.34 -19.90 4.08
CA PHE A 264 -27.98 -18.66 4.48
C PHE A 264 -27.92 -18.42 6.00
N LEU A 265 -27.98 -19.48 6.81
CA LEU A 265 -27.96 -19.34 8.28
C LEU A 265 -26.58 -18.87 8.75
N ALA A 266 -25.50 -19.44 8.20
CA ALA A 266 -24.15 -18.98 8.46
C ALA A 266 -23.94 -17.52 8.00
N ALA A 267 -24.44 -17.17 6.81
CA ALA A 267 -24.38 -15.81 6.30
C ALA A 267 -25.10 -14.81 7.22
N GLN A 268 -26.31 -15.14 7.68
CA GLN A 268 -27.09 -14.29 8.58
C GLN A 268 -26.40 -14.08 9.93
N LYS A 269 -25.70 -15.11 10.44
CA LYS A 269 -24.89 -15.00 11.65
C LYS A 269 -23.71 -14.03 11.46
N SER A 270 -22.99 -14.14 10.34
CA SER A 270 -21.89 -13.21 10.01
C SER A 270 -22.40 -11.78 9.83
N TYR A 271 -23.55 -11.57 9.19
CA TYR A 271 -24.20 -10.27 9.10
C TYR A 271 -24.54 -9.68 10.48
N SER A 272 -25.15 -10.50 11.35
CA SER A 272 -25.48 -10.07 12.72
C SER A 272 -24.24 -9.64 13.51
N ASN A 273 -23.13 -10.36 13.34
CA ASN A 273 -21.84 -10.00 13.93
C ASN A 273 -21.31 -8.67 13.37
N ALA A 274 -21.37 -8.45 12.07
CA ALA A 274 -20.92 -7.21 11.44
C ALA A 274 -21.66 -5.99 12.01
N ILE A 275 -22.98 -6.09 12.16
CA ILE A 275 -23.81 -5.03 12.74
C ILE A 275 -23.49 -4.82 14.22
N LEU A 276 -23.26 -5.89 14.99
CA LEU A 276 -22.85 -5.78 16.39
C LEU A 276 -21.53 -5.01 16.50
N PHE A 277 -20.52 -5.34 15.71
CA PHE A 277 -19.24 -4.64 15.72
C PHE A 277 -19.36 -3.18 15.26
N ALA A 278 -20.16 -2.89 14.23
CA ALA A 278 -20.39 -1.51 13.80
C ALA A 278 -21.04 -0.67 14.92
N ASN A 279 -21.98 -1.24 15.69
CA ASN A 279 -22.56 -0.58 16.86
C ASN A 279 -21.53 -0.38 17.99
N LEU A 280 -20.68 -1.38 18.26
CA LEU A 280 -19.65 -1.29 19.31
C LEU A 280 -18.62 -0.21 19.02
N ILE A 281 -18.25 -0.03 17.75
CA ILE A 281 -17.33 1.03 17.30
C ILE A 281 -18.03 2.40 17.26
N GLY A 282 -19.36 2.42 17.26
CA GLY A 282 -20.16 3.65 17.17
C GLY A 282 -20.22 4.24 15.75
N ASP A 283 -19.86 3.47 14.72
CA ASP A 283 -19.87 3.92 13.32
C ASP A 283 -21.25 3.69 12.69
N THR A 284 -22.11 4.70 12.79
CA THR A 284 -23.48 4.65 12.25
C THR A 284 -23.52 4.61 10.73
N TYR A 285 -22.53 5.24 10.07
CA TYR A 285 -22.43 5.24 8.61
C TYR A 285 -22.08 3.84 8.10
N LEU A 286 -21.05 3.21 8.68
CA LEU A 286 -20.67 1.83 8.35
C LEU A 286 -21.85 0.87 8.55
N LYS A 287 -22.58 0.99 9.67
CA LYS A 287 -23.77 0.18 9.92
C LYS A 287 -24.80 0.33 8.79
N SER A 288 -25.11 1.55 8.37
CA SER A 288 -26.10 1.79 7.32
C SER A 288 -25.68 1.12 5.99
N LYS A 289 -24.39 1.18 5.65
CA LYS A 289 -23.85 0.53 4.46
C LYS A 289 -23.86 -0.99 4.54
N LEU A 290 -23.59 -1.57 5.70
CA LEU A 290 -23.69 -3.03 5.90
C LEU A 290 -25.12 -3.54 5.74
N VAL A 291 -26.12 -2.77 6.17
CA VAL A 291 -27.54 -3.10 5.98
C VAL A 291 -27.93 -3.03 4.49
N GLU A 292 -27.49 -1.98 3.80
CA GLU A 292 -27.70 -1.81 2.35
C GLU A 292 -27.11 -2.99 1.56
N GLU A 293 -25.85 -3.33 1.83
CA GLU A 293 -25.16 -4.46 1.19
C GLU A 293 -25.84 -5.80 1.46
N TRP A 294 -26.28 -6.05 2.70
CA TRP A 294 -27.00 -7.30 3.02
C TRP A 294 -28.31 -7.42 2.23
N ASN A 295 -29.05 -6.32 2.09
CA ASN A 295 -30.29 -6.32 1.30
C ASN A 295 -30.00 -6.59 -0.17
N ASN A 296 -28.94 -5.98 -0.73
CA ASN A 296 -28.52 -6.22 -2.12
C ASN A 296 -28.09 -7.68 -2.36
N ASP A 297 -27.41 -8.30 -1.39
CA ASP A 297 -26.92 -9.68 -1.51
C ASP A 297 -28.02 -10.75 -1.29
N THR A 298 -29.16 -10.38 -0.70
CA THR A 298 -30.25 -11.31 -0.34
C THR A 298 -31.54 -11.13 -1.14
N THR A 299 -31.58 -10.12 -2.02
CA THR A 299 -32.68 -9.88 -2.97
C THR A 299 -32.39 -10.56 -4.31
#